data_AF-A0ABD5DB94-F1
#
_entry.id   AF-A0ABD5DB94-F1
#
_cell.length_a   1.000
_cell.length_b   1.000
_cell.length_c   1.000
_cell.angle_alpha   90.00
_cell.angle_beta   90.00
_cell.angle_gamma   90.00
#
_symmetry.space_group_name_H-M   'P 1'
#
loop_
_entity.id
_entity.type
_entity.pdbx_description
1 polymer ?
#
loop_
_entity_poly.entity_id
_entity_poly.type
_entity_poly.pdbx_seq_one_letter_code
_entity_poly.pdbx_strand_id
1 'polypeptide(L)'
;MTQPAQQSNEIQSAQHMGQLMLDWLHNRQAYLTHLREIPDTEKLEVVDEDSGEVLNLVGEQRTAFFMGVAVAQHAFLELPFKVIDVPDDSDEQTA
;
A
#
# COMPACT_ATOMS: atom_id res chain seq x y z
N MET A 1 19.46 0.76 21.66
CA MET A 1 18.74 0.92 20.38
C MET A 1 17.77 -0.24 20.30
N THR A 2 16.49 0.01 20.55
CA THR A 2 15.46 -1.04 20.63
C THR A 2 14.93 -1.26 19.22
N GLN A 3 15.19 -2.42 18.65
CA GLN A 3 14.61 -2.86 17.39
C GLN A 3 13.07 -2.89 17.57
N PRO A 4 12.27 -2.25 16.70
CA PRO A 4 10.82 -2.38 16.83
C PRO A 4 10.48 -3.86 16.60
N ALA A 5 9.78 -4.46 17.56
CA ALA A 5 9.33 -5.84 17.46
C ALA A 5 8.55 -5.99 16.15
N GLN A 6 9.01 -6.85 15.25
CA GLN A 6 8.18 -7.32 14.15
C GLN A 6 6.98 -8.02 14.80
N GLN A 7 5.84 -7.32 14.83
CA GLN A 7 4.57 -7.95 15.16
C GLN A 7 4.34 -9.02 14.09
N SER A 8 4.51 -10.29 14.50
CA SER A 8 4.04 -11.42 13.70
C SER A 8 2.54 -11.26 13.55
N ASN A 9 2.07 -10.96 12.34
CA ASN A 9 0.64 -10.99 12.01
C ASN A 9 0.21 -12.46 11.97
N GLU A 10 0.11 -13.09 13.14
CA GLU A 10 -0.43 -14.44 13.25
C GLU A 10 -1.88 -14.42 12.81
N ILE A 11 -2.19 -15.16 11.74
CA ILE A 11 -3.54 -15.26 11.20
C ILE A 11 -4.38 -16.12 12.16
N GLN A 12 -5.33 -15.49 12.84
CA GLN A 12 -6.14 -16.14 13.88
C GLN A 12 -7.43 -16.77 13.33
N SER A 13 -7.88 -16.34 12.15
CA SER A 13 -9.11 -16.84 11.51
C SER A 13 -9.18 -16.41 10.04
N ALA A 14 -10.12 -16.98 9.28
CA ALA A 14 -10.41 -16.56 7.91
C ALA A 14 -10.91 -15.09 7.83
N GLN A 15 -11.67 -14.63 8.84
CA GLN A 15 -12.08 -13.22 8.96
C GLN A 15 -10.88 -12.31 9.23
N HIS A 16 -9.96 -12.71 10.12
CA HIS A 16 -8.74 -11.96 10.37
C HIS A 16 -7.87 -11.88 9.10
N MET A 17 -7.75 -12.97 8.34
CA MET A 17 -7.07 -12.95 7.04
C MET A 17 -7.74 -11.98 6.05
N GLY A 18 -9.08 -11.99 5.97
CA GLY A 18 -9.83 -11.07 5.11
C GLY A 18 -9.56 -9.61 5.48
N GLN A 19 -9.55 -9.27 6.77
CA GLN A 19 -9.23 -7.93 7.25
C GLN A 19 -7.79 -7.52 6.89
N LEU A 20 -6.81 -8.40 7.13
CA LEU A 20 -5.41 -8.13 6.77
C LEU A 20 -5.23 -7.89 5.27
N MET A 21 -5.96 -8.62 4.42
CA MET A 21 -5.94 -8.42 2.97
C MET A 21 -6.54 -7.08 2.57
N LEU A 22 -7.66 -6.67 3.18
CA LEU A 22 -8.28 -5.36 2.93
C LEU A 22 -7.39 -4.21 3.42
N ASP A 23 -6.80 -4.33 4.60
CA ASP A 23 -5.87 -3.33 5.12
C ASP A 23 -4.63 -3.21 4.25
N TRP A 24 -4.06 -4.35 3.81
CA TRP A 24 -2.96 -4.35 2.85
C TRP A 24 -3.36 -3.66 1.54
N LEU A 25 -4.54 -3.98 1.00
CA LEU A 25 -5.06 -3.37 -0.23
C LEU A 25 -5.18 -1.85 -0.10
N HIS A 26 -5.84 -1.36 0.94
CA HIS A 26 -6.03 0.07 1.20
C HIS A 26 -4.70 0.79 1.40
N ASN A 27 -3.78 0.21 2.18
CA ASN A 27 -2.46 0.79 2.41
C ASN A 27 -1.65 0.88 1.11
N ARG A 28 -1.72 -0.13 0.25
CA ARG A 28 -1.04 -0.11 -1.06
C ARG A 28 -1.65 0.92 -2.01
N GLN A 29 -2.97 1.05 -2.03
CA GLN A 29 -3.65 2.05 -2.83
C GLN A 29 -3.29 3.47 -2.38
N ALA A 30 -3.31 3.73 -1.06
CA ALA A 30 -2.91 5.02 -0.49
C ALA A 30 -1.45 5.35 -0.82
N TYR A 31 -0.55 4.37 -0.71
CA TYR A 31 0.87 4.53 -1.06
C TYR A 31 1.07 4.89 -2.54
N LEU A 32 0.38 4.21 -3.45
CA LEU A 32 0.45 4.51 -4.89
C LEU A 32 -0.11 5.91 -5.21
N THR A 33 -1.17 6.34 -4.51
CA THR A 33 -1.70 7.71 -4.64
C THR A 33 -0.68 8.73 -4.19
N HIS A 34 -0.05 8.51 -3.03
CA HIS A 34 0.99 9.39 -2.51
C HIS A 34 2.18 9.52 -3.48
N LEU A 35 2.62 8.41 -4.09
CA LEU A 35 3.71 8.46 -5.09
C LEU A 35 3.38 9.38 -6.27
N ARG A 36 2.13 9.45 -6.73
CA ARG A 36 1.74 10.33 -7.85
C ARG A 36 1.72 11.81 -7.49
N GLU A 37 1.68 12.15 -6.21
CA GLU A 37 1.62 13.54 -5.74
C GLU A 37 3.02 14.17 -5.61
N ILE A 38 4.09 13.39 -5.81
CA ILE A 38 5.47 13.89 -5.72
C ILE A 38 5.71 14.94 -6.82
N PRO A 39 5.98 16.21 -6.47
CA PRO A 39 6.22 17.26 -7.45
C PRO A 39 7.45 17.00 -8.31
N ASP A 40 7.44 17.45 -9.56
CA ASP A 40 8.60 17.33 -10.47
C ASP A 40 9.83 18.12 -10.01
N THR A 41 9.65 19.07 -9.10
CA THR A 41 10.74 19.81 -8.46
C THR A 41 11.48 19.00 -7.40
N GLU A 42 10.87 17.91 -6.91
CA GLU A 42 11.43 17.05 -5.87
C GLU A 42 12.20 15.86 -6.47
N LYS A 43 13.26 15.44 -5.77
CA LYS A 43 14.01 14.23 -6.14
C LYS A 43 13.14 12.99 -5.96
N LEU A 44 13.29 12.04 -6.89
CA LEU A 44 12.65 10.74 -6.80
C LEU A 44 13.74 9.68 -6.74
N GLU A 45 14.14 9.34 -5.52
CA GLU A 45 15.17 8.34 -5.26
C GLU A 45 14.52 6.97 -5.09
N VAL A 46 14.97 6.01 -5.89
CA VAL A 46 14.57 4.59 -5.82
C VAL A 46 15.79 3.73 -5.55
N VAL A 47 15.60 2.63 -4.83
CA VAL A 47 16.66 1.64 -4.61
C VAL A 47 16.55 0.60 -5.71
N ASP A 48 17.62 0.42 -6.47
CA ASP A 48 17.75 -0.69 -7.41
C ASP A 48 17.91 -2.00 -6.61
N GLU A 49 17.05 -2.98 -6.87
CA GLU A 49 17.03 -4.23 -6.08
C GLU A 49 18.22 -5.15 -6.37
N ASP A 50 18.80 -5.07 -7.57
CA ASP A 50 19.91 -5.93 -7.98
C ASP A 50 21.25 -5.42 -7.47
N SER A 51 21.45 -4.10 -7.52
CA SER A 51 22.70 -3.43 -7.14
C SER A 51 22.68 -2.83 -5.73
N GLY A 52 21.49 -2.57 -5.18
CA GLY A 52 21.31 -1.84 -3.92
C GLY A 52 21.63 -0.34 -4.03
N GLU A 53 21.89 0.17 -5.24
CA GLU A 53 22.22 1.58 -5.45
C GLU A 53 20.98 2.47 -5.38
N VAL A 54 21.16 3.67 -4.82
CA VAL A 54 20.11 4.69 -4.80
C VAL A 54 20.20 5.50 -6.10
N LEU A 55 19.17 5.37 -6.92
CA LEU A 55 19.04 6.05 -8.22
C LEU A 55 18.04 7.20 -8.10
N ASN A 56 18.46 8.42 -8.45
CA ASN A 56 17.54 9.54 -8.60
C ASN A 56 16.97 9.55 -10.03
N LEU A 57 15.68 9.24 -10.15
CA LEU A 57 14.96 9.19 -11.42
C LEU A 57 14.67 10.61 -11.94
N VAL A 58 15.06 10.86 -13.19
CA VAL A 58 14.86 12.14 -13.89
C VAL A 58 14.39 11.93 -15.32
N GLY A 59 13.76 12.96 -15.91
CA GLY A 59 13.33 12.96 -17.31
C GLY A 59 12.44 11.75 -17.65
N GLU A 60 12.80 11.03 -18.73
CA GLU A 60 12.03 9.89 -19.23
C GLU A 60 11.90 8.74 -18.20
N GLN A 61 12.90 8.53 -17.33
CA GLN A 61 12.85 7.49 -16.31
C GLN A 61 11.77 7.79 -15.26
N ARG A 62 11.66 9.06 -14.86
CA ARG A 62 10.62 9.52 -13.93
C ARG A 62 9.23 9.41 -14.57
N THR A 63 9.11 9.76 -15.86
CA THR A 63 7.86 9.59 -16.61
C THR A 63 7.46 8.10 -16.66
N ALA A 64 8.39 7.21 -17.02
CA ALA A 64 8.15 5.78 -17.07
C ALA A 64 7.73 5.21 -15.70
N PHE A 65 8.37 5.66 -14.61
CA PHE A 65 8.00 5.30 -13.26
C PHE A 65 6.55 5.66 -12.95
N PHE A 66 6.13 6.91 -13.20
CA PHE A 66 4.75 7.33 -12.93
C PHE A 66 3.71 6.66 -13.84
N MET A 67 4.06 6.32 -15.08
CA MET A 67 3.20 5.47 -15.91
C MET A 67 3.01 4.09 -15.26
N GLY A 68 4.09 3.49 -14.74
CA GLY A 68 4.02 2.23 -14.00
C GLY A 68 3.12 2.34 -12.75
N VAL A 69 3.24 3.42 -11.97
CA VAL A 69 2.38 3.69 -10.82
C VAL A 69 0.91 3.78 -11.24
N ALA A 70 0.60 4.46 -12.36
CA ALA A 70 -0.76 4.56 -12.87
C ALA A 70 -1.34 3.20 -13.31
N VAL A 71 -0.53 2.37 -13.97
CA VAL A 71 -0.92 1.00 -14.34
C VAL A 71 -1.18 0.16 -13.10
N ALA A 72 -0.31 0.23 -12.09
CA ALA A 72 -0.49 -0.48 -10.82
C ALA A 72 -1.80 -0.07 -10.13
N GLN A 73 -2.08 1.23 -10.04
CA GLN A 73 -3.35 1.72 -9.48
C GLN A 73 -4.57 1.16 -10.20
N HIS A 74 -4.53 1.12 -11.54
CA HIS A 74 -5.63 0.58 -12.32
C HIS A 74 -5.82 -0.93 -12.04
N ALA A 75 -4.73 -1.69 -11.99
CA ALA A 75 -4.77 -3.10 -11.65
C ALA A 75 -5.40 -3.35 -10.27
N PHE A 76 -5.12 -2.48 -9.28
CA PHE A 76 -5.73 -2.57 -7.96
C PHE A 76 -7.25 -2.31 -7.96
N LEU A 77 -7.74 -1.42 -8.82
CA LEU A 77 -9.17 -1.13 -8.96
C LEU A 77 -9.95 -2.27 -9.63
N GLU A 78 -9.28 -3.06 -10.47
CA GLU A 78 -9.90 -4.22 -11.14
C GLU A 78 -9.99 -5.46 -10.26
N LEU A 79 -9.34 -5.47 -9.09
CA LEU A 79 -9.40 -6.61 -8.18
C LEU A 79 -10.83 -6.79 -7.63
N PRO A 80 -11.35 -8.02 -7.55
CA PRO A 80 -12.74 -8.30 -7.18
C PRO A 80 -12.99 -8.19 -5.66
N PHE A 81 -12.35 -7.24 -4.99
CA PHE A 81 -12.59 -6.97 -3.57
C PHE A 81 -13.73 -5.96 -3.46
N LYS A 82 -14.89 -6.43 -2.99
CA LYS A 82 -15.94 -5.53 -2.49
C LYS A 82 -15.67 -5.27 -1.03
N VAL A 83 -15.55 -3.99 -0.65
CA VAL A 83 -15.63 -3.60 0.76
C VAL A 83 -17.03 -4.02 1.22
N ILE A 84 -17.09 -4.99 2.12
CA ILE A 84 -18.31 -5.35 2.81
C ILE A 84 -18.28 -4.52 4.08
N ASP A 85 -19.18 -3.54 4.19
CA ASP A 85 -19.40 -2.86 5.47
C ASP A 85 -19.82 -3.95 6.47
N VAL A 86 -18.93 -4.28 7.40
CA VAL A 86 -19.26 -5.16 8.52
C VAL A 86 -19.97 -4.26 9.52
N PRO A 87 -21.27 -4.44 9.78
CA PRO A 87 -21.95 -3.68 10.83
C PRO A 87 -21.21 -3.91 12.15
N ASP A 88 -20.84 -2.81 12.78
CA ASP A 88 -20.21 -2.81 14.10
C ASP A 88 -21.28 -3.16 15.14
N ASP A 89 -21.37 -4.44 15.52
CA ASP A 89 -22.27 -4.92 16.58
C ASP A 89 -21.79 -4.51 17.99
N SER A 90 -21.24 -3.30 18.13
CA SER A 90 -20.74 -2.77 19.41
C SER A 90 -21.84 -2.24 20.35
N ASP A 91 -23.12 -2.35 19.96
CA ASP A 91 -24.27 -1.82 20.71
C ASP A 91 -25.13 -2.91 21.39
N GLU A 92 -24.53 -3.91 22.06
CA GLU A 92 -25.30 -4.77 22.99
C GLU A 92 -24.49 -5.15 24.25
N GLN A 93 -24.23 -4.15 25.10
CA GLN A 93 -23.97 -4.40 26.52
C GLN A 93 -24.38 -3.19 27.38
N THR A 94 -25.68 -2.89 27.41
CA THR A 94 -26.30 -2.19 28.55
C THR A 94 -27.70 -2.73 28.80
N ALA A 95 -27.80 -3.62 29.80
CA ALA A 95 -29.02 -3.89 30.55
C ALA A 95 -28.64 -4.30 31.97
#